data_AF-A0AAV9US33-F1
#
_entry.id   AF-A0AAV9US33-F1
#
_cell.length_a   1.000
_cell.length_b   1.000
_cell.length_c   1.000
_cell.angle_alpha   90.00
_cell.angle_beta   90.00
_cell.angle_gamma   90.00
#
_symmetry.space_group_name_H-M   'P 1'
#
loop_
_entity.id
_entity.type
_entity.pdbx_description
1 polymer ?
#
loop_
_entity_poly.entity_id
_entity_poly.type
_entity_poly.pdbx_seq_one_letter_code
_entity_poly.pdbx_strand_id
1 'polypeptide(L)'
;MDDGFFHGFHADLNNPDMWVRFLKEKGLALSPAPLIDAKWLFWEMMRVSREIDPYMLNAIQKLRETRKYRLGALTNNYVFPEGHPYRDDRDIKALFDVYIASAEVGMRKPEHRIFEHAIKALGVESASQIVFLDDLGGNLKAAKEMGLNTIKVPLRDTQKAIRQLEEILGEELAPPPSPKL
;
A
#
# COMPACT_ATOMS: atom_id res chain seq x y z
N MET A 1 11.57 14.53 -7.84
CA MET A 1 11.06 14.14 -9.17
C MET A 1 11.53 15.18 -10.15
N ASP A 2 12.07 14.75 -11.28
CA ASP A 2 12.64 15.59 -12.32
C ASP A 2 12.08 15.18 -13.69
N ASP A 3 12.51 15.87 -14.74
CA ASP A 3 12.07 15.60 -16.11
C ASP A 3 12.52 14.20 -16.60
N GLY A 4 13.60 13.65 -16.05
CA GLY A 4 14.09 12.31 -16.37
C GLY A 4 13.13 11.22 -15.93
N PHE A 5 12.55 11.35 -14.73
CA PHE A 5 11.50 10.44 -14.24
C PHE A 5 10.30 10.42 -15.18
N PHE A 6 9.77 11.59 -15.54
CA PHE A 6 8.57 11.67 -16.40
C PHE A 6 8.84 11.18 -17.82
N HIS A 7 10.06 11.37 -18.33
CA HIS A 7 10.47 10.82 -19.62
C HIS A 7 10.45 9.28 -19.62
N GLY A 8 11.05 8.64 -18.61
CA GLY A 8 11.04 7.19 -18.47
C GLY A 8 9.63 6.63 -18.25
N PHE A 9 8.86 7.24 -17.34
CA PHE A 9 7.48 6.84 -17.07
C PHE A 9 6.59 6.95 -18.31
N HIS A 10 6.76 8.01 -19.10
CA HIS A 10 6.07 8.16 -20.38
C HIS A 10 6.47 7.08 -21.40
N ALA A 11 7.76 6.76 -21.50
CA ALA A 11 8.24 5.72 -22.42
C ALA A 11 7.65 4.35 -22.07
N ASP A 12 7.59 3.99 -20.79
CA ASP A 12 7.02 2.71 -20.33
C ASP A 12 5.50 2.64 -20.59
N LEU A 13 4.75 3.69 -20.25
CA LEU A 13 3.29 3.72 -20.44
C LEU A 13 2.86 3.64 -21.90
N ASN A 14 3.68 4.19 -22.81
CA ASN A 14 3.41 4.20 -24.24
C ASN A 14 4.15 3.07 -24.98
N ASN A 15 4.76 2.11 -24.27
CA ASN A 15 5.47 1.00 -24.88
C ASN A 15 4.49 -0.05 -25.45
N PRO A 16 4.43 -0.25 -26.78
CA PRO A 16 3.47 -1.17 -27.39
C PRO A 16 3.67 -2.63 -26.96
N ASP A 17 4.90 -3.06 -26.75
CA ASP A 17 5.19 -4.45 -26.35
C ASP A 17 4.72 -4.71 -24.92
N MET A 18 4.90 -3.74 -24.02
CA MET A 18 4.38 -3.83 -22.65
C MET A 18 2.85 -3.85 -22.64
N TRP A 19 2.21 -3.04 -23.48
CA TRP A 19 0.75 -3.03 -23.60
C TRP A 19 0.21 -4.37 -24.12
N VAL A 20 0.82 -4.94 -25.16
CA VAL A 20 0.43 -6.25 -25.69
C VAL A 20 0.61 -7.35 -24.65
N ARG A 21 1.71 -7.33 -23.88
CA ARG A 21 1.93 -8.28 -22.77
C ARG A 21 0.83 -8.15 -21.71
N PHE A 22 0.53 -6.93 -21.28
CA PHE A 22 -0.53 -6.66 -20.33
C PHE A 22 -1.89 -7.20 -20.80
N LEU A 23 -2.30 -6.90 -22.04
CA LEU A 23 -3.58 -7.38 -22.59
C LEU A 23 -3.64 -8.92 -22.61
N LYS A 24 -2.55 -9.58 -23.03
CA LYS A 24 -2.46 -11.05 -23.01
C LYS A 24 -2.58 -11.63 -21.59
N GLU A 25 -1.84 -11.07 -20.64
CA GLU A 25 -1.91 -11.48 -19.23
C GLU A 25 -3.30 -11.30 -18.61
N LYS A 26 -4.05 -10.29 -19.07
CA LYS A 26 -5.42 -10.04 -18.63
C LYS A 26 -6.49 -10.76 -19.45
N GLY A 27 -6.10 -11.51 -20.49
CA GLY A 27 -7.04 -12.19 -21.39
C GLY A 27 -7.94 -11.21 -22.17
N LEU A 28 -7.45 -10.01 -22.45
CA LEU A 28 -8.17 -8.96 -23.17
C LEU A 28 -7.82 -9.00 -24.66
N ALA A 29 -8.75 -8.52 -25.49
CA ALA A 29 -8.52 -8.37 -26.93
C ALA A 29 -7.36 -7.39 -27.20
N LEU A 30 -6.51 -7.72 -28.18
CA LEU A 30 -5.40 -6.86 -28.57
C LEU A 30 -5.91 -5.53 -29.13
N SER A 31 -5.30 -4.43 -28.67
CA SER A 31 -5.57 -3.07 -29.12
C SER A 31 -4.27 -2.27 -29.15
N PRO A 32 -4.20 -1.17 -29.91
CA PRO A 32 -3.08 -0.24 -29.83
C PRO A 32 -2.91 0.31 -28.41
N ALA A 33 -1.66 0.60 -28.01
CA ALA A 33 -1.38 1.26 -26.75
C ALA A 33 -2.07 2.65 -26.73
N PRO A 34 -2.78 3.00 -25.65
CA PRO A 34 -3.34 4.33 -25.52
C PRO A 34 -2.23 5.37 -25.41
N LEU A 35 -2.46 6.56 -25.96
CA LEU A 35 -1.60 7.70 -25.68
C LEU A 35 -1.93 8.22 -24.27
N ILE A 36 -1.02 8.01 -23.32
CA ILE A 36 -1.22 8.42 -21.93
C ILE A 36 -0.35 9.64 -21.63
N ASP A 37 -0.98 10.73 -21.19
CA ASP A 37 -0.26 11.81 -20.52
C ASP A 37 0.27 11.29 -19.18
N ALA A 38 1.52 10.88 -19.19
CA ALA A 38 2.21 10.30 -18.05
C ALA A 38 2.29 11.25 -16.86
N LYS A 39 2.44 12.56 -17.11
CA LYS A 39 2.53 13.56 -16.06
C LYS A 39 1.17 13.75 -15.41
N TRP A 40 0.11 13.91 -16.20
CA TRP A 40 -1.25 13.99 -15.70
C TRP A 40 -1.64 12.72 -14.92
N LEU A 41 -1.41 11.53 -15.50
CA LEU A 41 -1.74 10.25 -14.85
C LEU A 41 -1.02 10.10 -13.51
N PHE A 42 0.27 10.40 -13.47
CA PHE A 42 1.05 10.32 -12.23
C PHE A 42 0.46 11.21 -11.14
N TRP A 43 0.16 12.47 -11.46
CA TRP A 43 -0.41 13.40 -10.48
C TRP A 43 -1.82 13.00 -10.05
N GLU A 44 -2.62 12.46 -10.96
CA GLU A 44 -3.95 11.96 -10.63
C GLU A 44 -3.87 10.72 -9.72
N MET A 45 -2.95 9.80 -10.00
CA MET A 45 -2.65 8.67 -9.10
C MET A 45 -2.21 9.17 -7.72
N MET A 46 -1.29 10.14 -7.65
CA MET A 46 -0.86 10.73 -6.39
C MET A 46 -1.98 11.44 -5.65
N ARG A 47 -2.93 12.06 -6.35
CA ARG A 47 -4.09 12.71 -5.73
C ARG A 47 -5.03 11.68 -5.12
N VAL A 48 -5.42 10.67 -5.90
CA VAL A 48 -6.37 9.62 -5.47
C VAL A 48 -5.77 8.74 -4.36
N SER A 49 -4.46 8.46 -4.40
CA SER A 49 -3.79 7.64 -3.38
C SER A 49 -3.76 8.27 -1.98
N ARG A 50 -4.22 9.52 -1.84
CA ARG A 50 -4.23 10.27 -0.57
C ARG A 50 -5.59 10.24 0.10
N GLU A 51 -6.62 9.73 -0.58
CA GLU A 51 -7.91 9.51 0.05
C GLU A 51 -7.74 8.44 1.14
N ILE A 52 -7.92 8.87 2.39
CA ILE A 52 -7.83 7.98 3.54
C ILE A 52 -9.07 7.10 3.54
N ASP A 53 -8.88 5.79 3.52
CA ASP A 53 -9.98 4.85 3.70
C ASP A 53 -10.51 4.97 5.15
N PRO A 54 -11.78 5.39 5.34
CA PRO A 54 -12.32 5.64 6.67
C PRO A 54 -12.47 4.36 7.49
N TYR A 55 -12.69 3.21 6.83
CA TYR A 55 -12.79 1.92 7.51
C TYR A 55 -11.42 1.49 8.06
N MET A 56 -10.36 1.62 7.25
CA MET A 56 -9.00 1.32 7.68
C MET A 56 -8.53 2.25 8.79
N LEU A 57 -8.81 3.56 8.67
CA LEU A 57 -8.47 4.54 9.70
C LEU A 57 -9.12 4.19 11.04
N ASN A 58 -10.42 3.88 11.04
CA ASN A 58 -11.16 3.48 12.24
C ASN A 58 -10.58 2.21 12.87
N ALA A 59 -10.25 1.19 12.05
CA ALA A 59 -9.63 -0.03 12.53
C ALA A 59 -8.27 0.24 13.20
N ILE A 60 -7.40 1.06 12.57
CA ILE A 60 -6.12 1.46 13.15
C ILE A 60 -6.34 2.17 14.49
N GLN A 61 -7.25 3.14 14.57
CA GLN A 61 -7.53 3.89 15.79
C GLN A 61 -7.99 2.96 16.93
N LYS A 62 -8.94 2.06 16.67
CA LYS A 62 -9.38 1.06 17.66
C LYS A 62 -8.23 0.19 18.15
N LEU A 63 -7.39 -0.33 17.24
CA LEU A 63 -6.25 -1.17 17.62
C LEU A 63 -5.23 -0.40 18.47
N ARG A 64 -5.05 0.91 18.24
CA ARG A 64 -4.19 1.75 19.09
C ARG A 64 -4.75 1.90 20.50
N GLU A 65 -6.06 2.07 20.62
CA GLU A 65 -6.74 2.22 21.91
C GLU A 65 -6.57 0.99 22.79
N THR A 66 -6.55 -0.22 22.21
CA THR A 66 -6.37 -1.45 22.99
C THR A 66 -4.97 -1.58 23.60
N ARG A 67 -3.95 -0.95 23.00
CA ARG A 67 -2.53 -1.07 23.39
C ARG A 67 -1.98 -2.50 23.37
N LYS A 68 -2.70 -3.46 22.77
CA LYS A 68 -2.30 -4.87 22.71
C LYS A 68 -1.35 -5.17 21.55
N TYR A 69 -1.39 -4.34 20.50
CA TYR A 69 -0.69 -4.57 19.25
C TYR A 69 0.36 -3.50 19.00
N ARG A 70 1.48 -3.89 18.37
CA ARG A 70 2.38 -2.94 17.71
C ARG A 70 1.89 -2.73 16.28
N LEU A 71 1.71 -1.47 15.89
CA LEU A 71 1.21 -1.11 14.57
C LEU A 71 2.35 -0.64 13.68
N GLY A 72 2.46 -1.28 12.51
CA GLY A 72 3.47 -0.97 11.51
C GLY A 72 2.85 -0.48 10.20
N ALA A 73 3.43 0.56 9.61
CA ALA A 73 3.19 0.96 8.24
C ALA A 73 4.40 0.59 7.37
N LEU A 74 4.17 -0.15 6.29
CA LEU A 74 5.19 -0.53 5.32
C LEU A 74 4.74 -0.09 3.92
N THR A 75 5.26 1.04 3.44
CA THR A 75 4.75 1.70 2.23
C THR A 75 5.81 1.82 1.13
N ASN A 76 5.42 1.51 -0.10
CA ASN A 76 6.19 1.88 -1.28
C ASN A 76 5.79 3.32 -1.64
N ASN A 77 6.68 4.29 -1.39
CA ASN A 77 6.40 5.70 -1.58
C ASN A 77 7.51 6.43 -2.34
N TYR A 78 7.27 7.72 -2.58
CA TYR A 78 8.20 8.63 -3.25
C TYR A 78 8.57 9.79 -2.33
N VAL A 79 9.79 10.30 -2.45
CA VAL A 79 10.20 11.55 -1.80
C VAL A 79 9.69 12.71 -2.64
N PHE A 80 8.79 13.51 -2.06
CA PHE A 80 8.37 14.76 -2.65
C PHE A 80 9.44 15.87 -2.47
N PRO A 81 9.57 16.79 -3.44
CA PRO A 81 10.45 17.96 -3.31
C PRO A 81 10.15 18.78 -2.04
N GLU A 82 11.12 19.60 -1.64
CA GLU A 82 10.93 20.52 -0.50
C GLU A 82 9.81 21.52 -0.79
N GLY A 83 9.00 21.83 0.24
CA GLY A 83 7.82 22.70 0.11
C GLY A 83 6.61 22.07 -0.58
N HIS A 84 6.69 20.82 -1.04
CA HIS A 84 5.55 20.16 -1.67
C HIS A 84 4.45 19.81 -0.64
N PRO A 85 3.16 20.08 -0.93
CA PRO A 85 2.08 19.88 0.04
C PRO A 85 1.91 18.41 0.50
N TYR A 86 2.37 17.44 -0.30
CA TYR A 86 2.29 16.01 0.03
C TYR A 86 3.54 15.43 0.70
N ARG A 87 4.50 16.28 1.07
CA ARG A 87 5.70 15.84 1.78
C ARG A 87 5.44 15.55 3.26
N ASP A 88 4.46 16.22 3.85
CA ASP A 88 4.17 16.11 5.28
C ASP A 88 3.03 15.12 5.54
N ASP A 89 3.41 13.94 6.05
CA ASP A 89 2.50 12.84 6.43
C ASP A 89 2.49 12.63 7.95
N ARG A 90 2.84 13.66 8.74
CA ARG A 90 3.02 13.55 10.20
C ARG A 90 1.83 12.91 10.91
N ASP A 91 0.61 13.31 10.55
CA ASP A 91 -0.60 12.81 11.20
C ASP A 91 -0.80 11.30 10.99
N ILE A 92 -0.52 10.80 9.79
CA ILE A 92 -0.60 9.37 9.48
C ILE A 92 0.57 8.62 10.12
N LYS A 93 1.79 9.17 10.03
CA LYS A 93 2.99 8.57 10.66
C LYS A 93 2.77 8.37 12.17
N ALA A 94 2.11 9.31 12.84
CA ALA A 94 1.81 9.25 14.27
C ALA A 94 0.82 8.15 14.69
N LEU A 95 0.15 7.49 13.73
CA LEU A 95 -0.75 6.36 14.01
C LEU A 95 0.01 5.04 14.24
N PHE A 96 1.29 4.97 13.86
CA PHE A 96 2.05 3.72 13.86
C PHE A 96 3.24 3.81 14.82
N ASP A 97 3.56 2.68 15.46
CA ASP A 97 4.77 2.55 16.28
C ASP A 97 6.02 2.42 15.41
N VAL A 98 5.85 1.82 14.22
CA VAL A 98 6.90 1.65 13.20
C VAL A 98 6.38 2.16 11.86
N TYR A 99 7.14 3.06 11.23
CA TYR A 99 6.81 3.57 9.90
C TYR A 99 8.01 3.39 8.96
N ILE A 100 7.83 2.58 7.92
CA ILE A 100 8.88 2.24 6.94
C ILE A 100 8.43 2.71 5.56
N ALA A 101 9.14 3.71 5.06
CA ALA A 101 8.98 4.29 3.74
C ALA A 101 10.07 3.75 2.80
N SER A 102 9.68 3.14 1.67
CA SER A 102 10.64 2.54 0.74
C SER A 102 11.71 3.51 0.26
N ALA A 103 11.33 4.77 0.03
CA ALA A 103 12.26 5.77 -0.46
C ALA A 103 13.26 6.25 0.61
N GLU A 104 12.92 6.13 1.89
CA GLU A 104 13.81 6.47 3.01
C GLU A 104 14.81 5.32 3.27
N VAL A 105 14.38 4.07 3.12
CA VAL A 105 15.22 2.89 3.44
C VAL A 105 15.92 2.25 2.25
N GLY A 106 15.63 2.69 1.02
CA GLY A 106 16.26 2.17 -0.21
C GLY A 106 15.89 0.72 -0.55
N MET A 107 14.75 0.25 -0.03
CA MET A 107 14.20 -1.09 -0.23
C MET A 107 12.73 -0.96 -0.58
N ARG A 108 12.15 -1.88 -1.34
CA ARG A 108 10.71 -1.83 -1.69
C ARG A 108 10.07 -3.20 -1.64
N LYS A 109 8.76 -3.24 -1.37
CA LYS A 109 7.98 -4.45 -1.62
C LYS A 109 7.98 -4.72 -3.14
N PRO A 110 8.12 -5.99 -3.59
CA PRO A 110 8.08 -7.24 -2.82
C PRO A 110 9.46 -7.83 -2.42
N GLU A 111 10.53 -7.04 -2.31
CA GLU A 111 11.85 -7.56 -1.93
C GLU A 111 11.84 -8.15 -0.51
N HIS A 112 12.36 -9.36 -0.30
CA HIS A 112 12.38 -10.03 1.02
C HIS A 112 13.05 -9.17 2.11
N ARG A 113 14.14 -8.47 1.78
CA ARG A 113 14.88 -7.60 2.71
C ARG A 113 14.04 -6.50 3.38
N ILE A 114 12.98 -6.00 2.72
CA ILE A 114 12.13 -4.97 3.35
C ILE A 114 11.23 -5.58 4.42
N PHE A 115 10.79 -6.82 4.23
CA PHE A 115 10.01 -7.55 5.22
C PHE A 115 10.89 -7.96 6.40
N GLU A 116 12.13 -8.41 6.16
CA GLU A 116 13.12 -8.66 7.22
C GLU A 116 13.36 -7.41 8.07
N HIS A 117 13.52 -6.26 7.43
CA HIS A 117 13.66 -4.98 8.10
C HIS A 117 12.43 -4.65 8.95
N ALA A 118 11.23 -4.85 8.41
CA ALA A 118 9.97 -4.60 9.13
C ALA A 118 9.77 -5.53 10.33
N ILE A 119 10.03 -6.84 10.18
CA ILE A 119 9.96 -7.82 11.27
C ILE A 119 10.89 -7.41 12.41
N LYS A 120 12.14 -7.04 12.09
CA LYS A 120 13.12 -6.58 13.06
C LYS A 120 12.69 -5.28 13.75
N ALA A 121 12.19 -4.30 12.99
CA ALA A 121 11.74 -3.03 13.54
C ALA A 121 10.52 -3.18 14.46
N LEU A 122 9.59 -4.08 14.12
CA LEU A 122 8.46 -4.43 14.97
C LEU A 122 8.88 -5.21 16.23
N GLY A 123 10.09 -5.76 16.27
CA GLY A 123 10.66 -6.43 17.45
C GLY A 123 9.84 -7.61 17.94
N VAL A 124 9.29 -8.39 17.01
CA VAL A 124 8.57 -9.65 17.27
C VAL A 124 9.52 -10.84 17.22
N GLU A 125 9.17 -11.93 17.89
CA GLU A 125 10.01 -13.14 17.96
C GLU A 125 9.85 -14.01 16.70
N SER A 126 8.65 -14.00 16.10
CA SER A 126 8.35 -14.74 14.88
C SER A 126 7.55 -13.90 13.90
N ALA A 127 7.86 -14.03 12.61
CA ALA A 127 7.10 -13.44 11.51
C ALA A 127 5.61 -13.81 11.54
N SER A 128 5.28 -15.00 12.04
CA SER A 128 3.89 -15.48 12.16
C SER A 128 3.05 -14.70 13.17
N GLN A 129 3.65 -13.83 14.00
CA GLN A 129 2.93 -12.93 14.90
C GLN A 129 2.40 -11.68 14.17
N ILE A 130 2.83 -11.45 12.92
CA ILE A 130 2.44 -10.28 12.13
C ILE A 130 1.30 -10.65 11.19
N VAL A 131 0.25 -9.82 11.19
CA VAL A 131 -0.79 -9.81 10.17
C VAL A 131 -0.55 -8.64 9.22
N PHE A 132 -0.20 -8.93 7.97
CA PHE A 132 0.14 -7.96 6.95
C PHE A 132 -1.01 -7.76 5.96
N LEU A 133 -1.46 -6.51 5.83
CA LEU A 133 -2.53 -6.10 4.92
C LEU A 133 -1.92 -5.37 3.72
N ASP A 134 -2.27 -5.78 2.50
CA ASP A 134 -1.81 -5.13 1.26
C ASP A 134 -2.81 -5.36 0.13
N ASP A 135 -2.90 -4.41 -0.80
CA ASP A 135 -3.79 -4.46 -1.96
C ASP A 135 -3.13 -5.08 -3.20
N LEU A 136 -1.83 -5.42 -3.15
CA LEU A 136 -1.08 -6.02 -4.26
C LEU A 136 -0.70 -7.48 -3.97
N GLY A 137 -1.06 -8.38 -4.90
CA GLY A 137 -0.86 -9.82 -4.71
C GLY A 137 0.61 -10.21 -4.62
N GLY A 138 1.49 -9.54 -5.38
CA GLY A 138 2.93 -9.79 -5.33
C GLY A 138 3.55 -9.48 -3.96
N ASN A 139 3.11 -8.40 -3.31
CA ASN A 139 3.57 -8.03 -1.97
C ASN A 139 3.14 -9.09 -0.94
N LEU A 140 1.87 -9.51 -0.99
CA LEU A 140 1.35 -10.53 -0.08
C LEU A 140 2.03 -11.88 -0.28
N LYS A 141 2.32 -12.26 -1.53
CA LYS A 141 3.03 -13.50 -1.83
C LYS A 141 4.40 -13.51 -1.15
N ALA A 142 5.18 -12.44 -1.33
CA ALA A 142 6.49 -12.30 -0.69
C ALA A 142 6.38 -12.26 0.84
N ALA A 143 5.40 -11.54 1.40
CA ALA A 143 5.17 -11.53 2.85
C ALA A 143 4.86 -12.93 3.40
N LYS A 144 4.04 -13.72 2.69
CA LYS A 144 3.71 -15.09 3.07
C LYS A 144 4.92 -16.04 2.98
N GLU A 145 5.79 -15.87 1.98
CA GLU A 145 7.07 -16.60 1.88
C GLU A 145 7.98 -16.32 3.08
N MET A 146 7.89 -15.10 3.65
CA MET A 146 8.61 -14.72 4.88
C MET A 146 7.92 -15.19 6.18
N GLY A 147 6.79 -15.91 6.08
CA GLY A 147 6.06 -16.47 7.22
C GLY A 147 5.04 -15.55 7.88
N LEU A 148 4.73 -14.39 7.28
CA LEU A 148 3.69 -13.49 7.80
C LEU A 148 2.29 -14.05 7.50
N ASN A 149 1.34 -13.77 8.39
CA ASN A 149 -0.08 -13.89 8.04
C ASN A 149 -0.44 -12.74 7.10
N THR A 150 -1.26 -13.00 6.09
CA THR A 150 -1.53 -12.02 5.04
C THR A 150 -3.02 -11.88 4.76
N ILE A 151 -3.50 -10.65 4.66
CA ILE A 151 -4.87 -10.32 4.26
C ILE A 151 -4.81 -9.46 3.00
N LYS A 152 -5.57 -9.86 1.99
CA LYS A 152 -5.72 -9.07 0.76
C LYS A 152 -6.74 -7.96 0.99
N VAL A 153 -6.34 -6.71 0.76
CA VAL A 153 -7.27 -5.57 0.76
C VAL A 153 -7.81 -5.35 -0.67
N PRO A 154 -9.09 -5.59 -0.94
CA PRO A 154 -9.68 -5.28 -2.23
C PRO A 154 -9.92 -3.77 -2.34
N LEU A 155 -9.55 -3.14 -3.46
CA LEU A 155 -9.66 -1.69 -3.71
C LEU A 155 -11.07 -1.09 -3.54
N ARG A 156 -12.11 -1.92 -3.45
CA ARG A 156 -13.52 -1.49 -3.32
C ARG A 156 -14.27 -2.18 -2.18
N ASP A 157 -13.57 -2.92 -1.34
CA ASP A 157 -14.18 -3.70 -0.25
C ASP A 157 -13.21 -3.86 0.93
N THR A 158 -12.74 -2.73 1.46
CA THR A 158 -11.87 -2.70 2.64
C THR A 158 -12.51 -3.37 3.85
N GLN A 159 -13.84 -3.28 3.97
CA GLN A 159 -14.59 -3.93 5.05
C GLN A 159 -14.40 -5.45 5.07
N LYS A 160 -14.26 -6.09 3.91
CA LYS A 160 -13.95 -7.52 3.85
C LYS A 160 -12.59 -7.85 4.47
N ALA A 161 -11.57 -7.01 4.23
CA ALA A 161 -10.26 -7.18 4.85
C ALA A 161 -10.33 -6.95 6.37
N ILE A 162 -11.13 -5.98 6.82
CA ILE A 162 -11.34 -5.72 8.24
C ILE A 162 -12.03 -6.91 8.91
N ARG A 163 -13.08 -7.49 8.33
CA ARG A 163 -13.73 -8.70 8.88
C ARG A 163 -12.75 -9.87 9.04
N GLN A 164 -11.88 -10.08 8.06
CA GLN A 164 -10.83 -11.10 8.18
C GLN A 164 -9.84 -10.78 9.30
N LEU A 165 -9.53 -9.50 9.52
CA LEU A 165 -8.68 -9.08 10.62
C LEU A 165 -9.39 -9.30 11.97
N GLU A 166 -10.68 -8.96 12.08
CA GLU A 166 -11.51 -9.23 13.27
C GLU A 166 -11.52 -10.71 13.63
N GLU A 167 -11.69 -11.60 12.64
CA GLU A 167 -11.65 -13.05 12.82
C GLU A 167 -10.30 -13.54 13.37
N ILE A 168 -9.20 -13.00 12.86
CA ILE A 168 -7.84 -13.37 13.31
C ILE A 168 -7.55 -12.85 14.72
N LEU A 169 -8.01 -11.64 15.03
CA LEU A 169 -7.72 -10.99 16.31
C LEU A 169 -8.72 -11.37 17.41
N GLY A 170 -9.92 -11.82 17.04
CA GLY A 170 -11.03 -12.02 17.98
C GLY A 170 -11.57 -10.70 18.56
N GLU A 171 -11.41 -9.59 17.85
CA GLU A 171 -11.81 -8.24 18.29
C GLU A 171 -12.72 -7.57 17.26
N GLU A 172 -13.69 -6.78 17.72
CA GLU A 172 -14.60 -6.04 16.84
C GLU A 172 -14.00 -4.67 16.43
N LEU A 173 -13.73 -4.54 15.14
CA LEU A 173 -13.13 -3.37 14.50
C LEU A 173 -14.18 -2.56 13.70
N ALA A 174 -15.36 -3.10 13.39
CA ALA A 174 -16.42 -2.42 12.61
C ALA A 174 -17.40 -1.54 13.44
N PRO A 175 -18.08 -0.52 12.84
CA PRO A 175 -17.81 0.22 11.58
C PRO A 175 -17.68 1.76 11.78
N PRO A 176 -17.21 2.55 10.78
CA PRO A 176 -17.58 3.96 10.64
C PRO A 176 -19.00 4.12 10.03
N PRO A 177 -19.77 5.16 10.40
CA PRO A 177 -21.17 5.35 9.97
C PRO A 177 -21.37 5.77 8.50
N SER A 178 -22.61 5.63 8.00
CA SER A 178 -23.07 5.98 6.64
C SER A 178 -22.98 7.49 6.31
N PRO A 179 -22.58 7.91 5.10
CA PRO A 179 -22.89 9.25 4.63
C PRO A 179 -24.12 9.22 3.71
N LYS A 180 -25.33 9.52 4.24
CA LYS A 180 -26.45 10.05 3.45
C LYS A 180 -27.37 10.94 4.30
N LEU A 181 -27.29 12.25 4.07
CA LEU A 181 -28.49 13.07 3.81
C LEU A 181 -28.40 13.53 2.36
#